data_AF-A0ABD0QEX0-F1
#
_entry.id   AF-A0ABD0QEX0-F1
#
_cell.length_a   1.000
_cell.length_b   1.000
_cell.length_c   1.000
_cell.angle_alpha   90.00
_cell.angle_beta   90.00
_cell.angle_gamma   90.00
#
_symmetry.space_group_name_H-M   'P 1'
#
loop_
_entity.id
_entity.type
_entity.pdbx_description
1 polymer ?
#
loop_
_entity_poly.entity_id
_entity_poly.type
_entity_poly.pdbx_seq_one_letter_code
_entity_poly.pdbx_strand_id
1 'polypeptide(L)' 'VSMSFERGASVTYIFQEPFSVIQNRSAAVLSVPSQYSKTRDNMALSFQTTQSPAMLLTVNTLSQQYVAIILARN' A
#
# COMPACT_ATOMS: atom_id res chain seq x y z
N VAL A 1 1.32 7.56 13.71
CA VAL A 1 1.23 6.15 14.13
C VAL A 1 2.62 5.56 14.03
N SER A 2 3.09 4.82 15.04
CA SER A 2 4.38 4.10 15.02
C SER A 2 4.16 2.64 15.42
N MET A 3 5.03 1.76 14.97
CA MET A 3 5.05 0.34 15.32
C MET A 3 6.48 -0.12 15.59
N SER A 4 6.66 -1.02 16.55
CA SER A 4 7.92 -1.71 16.83
C SER A 4 7.79 -3.17 16.41
N PHE A 5 8.82 -3.71 15.76
CA PHE A 5 8.81 -5.07 15.22
C PHE A 5 9.90 -5.90 15.89
N GLU A 6 9.55 -7.13 16.28
CA GLU A 6 10.55 -8.14 16.65
C GLU A 6 11.17 -8.80 15.42
N ARG A 7 12.25 -9.57 15.62
CA ARG A 7 12.92 -10.28 14.52
C ARG A 7 11.95 -11.24 13.86
N GLY A 8 11.78 -11.09 12.54
CA GLY A 8 10.89 -11.94 11.73
C GLY A 8 9.43 -11.50 11.73
N ALA A 9 9.06 -10.44 12.45
CA ALA A 9 7.73 -9.85 12.38
C ALA A 9 7.55 -9.04 11.09
N SER A 10 6.33 -9.05 10.54
CA SER A 10 5.91 -8.21 9.42
C SER A 10 4.51 -7.66 9.68
N VAL A 11 4.21 -6.49 9.12
CA VAL A 11 2.85 -5.93 9.11
C VAL A 11 2.46 -5.67 7.66
N THR A 12 1.29 -6.17 7.31
CA THR A 12 0.64 -5.89 6.03
C THR A 12 -0.48 -4.91 6.27
N TYR A 13 -0.35 -3.71 5.71
CA TYR A 13 -1.44 -2.74 5.69
C TYR A 13 -2.17 -2.84 4.35
N ILE A 14 -3.48 -3.12 4.40
CA ILE A 14 -4.32 -3.20 3.21
C ILE A 14 -5.10 -1.90 3.12
N PHE A 15 -4.79 -1.08 2.11
CA PHE A 15 -5.61 0.07 1.77
C PHE A 15 -6.96 -0.43 1.26
N GLN A 16 -8.00 -0.33 2.09
CA GLN A 16 -9.37 -0.57 1.64
C GLN A 16 -9.89 0.71 1.00
N GLU A 17 -10.27 0.63 -0.27
CA GLU A 17 -10.98 1.73 -0.92
C GLU A 17 -12.38 1.85 -0.29
N PRO A 18 -12.82 3.04 0.15
CA PRO A 18 -14.15 3.18 0.73
C PRO A 18 -15.19 2.82 -0.32
N PHE A 19 -16.03 1.82 -0.03
CA PHE A 19 -17.11 1.43 -0.92
C PHE A 19 -18.05 2.62 -1.13
N SER A 20 -18.26 3.02 -2.37
CA SER A 20 -19.35 3.92 -2.74
C SER A 20 -20.67 3.25 -2.35
N VAL A 21 -21.38 3.80 -1.37
CA VAL A 21 -22.70 3.29 -0.96
C VAL A 21 -23.61 3.32 -2.18
N ILE A 22 -24.02 2.15 -2.68
CA ILE A 22 -24.91 2.04 -3.84
C ILE A 22 -26.25 2.66 -3.47
N GLN A 23 -26.50 3.90 -3.92
CA GLN A 23 -27.83 4.50 -3.84
C GLN A 23 -28.63 4.02 -5.05
N ASN A 24 -29.71 3.28 -4.79
CA ASN A 24 -30.59 2.75 -5.83
C ASN A 24 -31.26 3.91 -6.59
N ARG A 25 -30.75 4.23 -7.78
CA ARG A 25 -31.46 4.99 -8.81
C ARG A 25 -31.40 4.16 -10.08
N SER A 26 -32.50 3.46 -10.30
CA SER A 26 -32.78 2.65 -11.47
C SER A 26 -32.43 3.37 -12.77
N ALA A 27 -31.71 2.66 -13.65
CA ALA A 27 -31.29 3.03 -15.01
C ALA A 27 -30.09 4.00 -15.12
N ALA A 28 -29.04 3.50 -15.79
CA ALA A 28 -27.85 4.22 -16.26
C ALA A 28 -26.79 4.62 -15.21
N VAL A 29 -26.20 3.61 -14.56
CA VAL A 29 -24.79 3.73 -14.12
C VAL A 29 -24.05 2.49 -14.61
N LEU A 30 -23.81 2.46 -15.92
CA LEU A 30 -22.72 1.65 -16.47
C LEU A 30 -21.47 2.13 -15.75
N SER A 31 -20.92 1.25 -14.90
CA SER A 31 -19.59 1.28 -14.31
C SER A 31 -18.72 2.42 -14.84
N VAL A 32 -18.89 3.61 -14.24
CA VAL A 32 -17.92 4.69 -14.41
C VAL A 32 -16.66 4.13 -13.79
N PRO A 33 -15.54 3.99 -14.53
CA PRO A 33 -14.28 3.68 -13.89
C PRO A 33 -14.11 4.79 -12.87
N SER A 34 -13.96 4.44 -11.59
CA SER A 34 -13.52 5.41 -10.60
C SER A 34 -12.36 6.14 -11.27
N GLN A 35 -12.50 7.45 -11.45
CA GLN A 35 -11.37 8.25 -11.87
C GLN A 35 -10.39 8.05 -10.72
N TYR A 36 -9.48 7.09 -10.88
CA TYR A 36 -8.29 6.95 -10.06
C TYR A 36 -7.57 8.26 -10.29
N SER A 37 -7.94 9.28 -9.51
CA SER A 37 -7.16 10.50 -9.43
C SER A 37 -5.77 9.97 -9.15
N LYS A 38 -4.85 10.22 -10.08
CA LYS A 38 -3.45 9.86 -9.96
C LYS A 38 -2.84 10.79 -8.91
N THR A 39 -3.43 10.77 -7.72
CA THR A 39 -3.06 11.55 -6.57
C THR A 39 -1.73 10.98 -6.17
N ARG A 40 -0.71 11.84 -6.24
CA ARG A 40 0.66 11.42 -5.97
C ARG A 40 0.77 11.24 -4.46
N ASP A 41 0.52 10.01 -4.00
CA ASP A 41 0.63 9.66 -2.59
C ASP A 41 2.11 9.74 -2.18
N ASN A 42 2.45 10.76 -1.39
CA ASN A 42 3.80 10.89 -0.84
C ASN A 42 3.88 10.08 0.46
N MET A 43 4.72 9.05 0.47
CA MET A 43 5.01 8.26 1.66
C MET A 43 6.44 8.57 2.15
N ALA A 44 6.58 8.85 3.44
CA ALA A 44 7.88 8.99 4.10
C ALA A 44 8.05 7.90 5.16
N LEU A 45 9.23 7.31 5.22
CA LEU A 45 9.56 6.21 6.13
C LEU A 45 10.93 6.44 6.77
N SER A 46 11.07 6.01 8.03
CA SER A 46 12.33 6.03 8.77
C SER A 46 12.48 4.68 9.46
N PHE A 47 13.67 4.09 9.37
CA PHE A 47 13.96 2.76 9.90
C PHE A 47 15.31 2.76 10.62
N GLN A 48 15.44 1.88 11.60
CA GLN A 48 16.69 1.56 12.27
C GLN A 48 16.81 0.05 12.33
N THR A 49 17.85 -0.51 11.71
CA THR A 49 18.11 -1.95 11.69
C THR A 49 19.61 -2.21 11.82
N THR A 50 19.97 -3.30 12.49
CA THR A 50 21.34 -3.82 12.56
C THR A 50 21.60 -4.95 11.55
N GLN A 51 20.59 -5.32 10.74
CA GLN A 51 20.66 -6.42 9.79
C GLN A 51 20.88 -5.92 8.37
N SER A 52 21.81 -6.56 7.63
CA SER A 52 22.00 -6.33 6.20
C SER A 52 22.51 -7.62 5.50
N PRO A 53 21.85 -8.08 4.40
CA PRO A 53 20.74 -7.42 3.71
C PRO A 53 19.40 -7.50 4.48
N ALA A 54 18.49 -6.55 4.24
CA ALA A 54 17.17 -6.51 4.86
C ALA A 54 16.10 -5.91 3.92
N MET A 55 14.91 -6.52 3.87
CA MET A 55 13.74 -5.96 3.18
C MET A 55 13.00 -5.02 4.14
N LEU A 56 12.89 -3.75 3.77
CA LEU A 56 12.36 -2.69 4.63
C LEU A 56 10.89 -2.37 4.34
N LEU A 57 10.48 -2.47 3.07
CA LEU A 57 9.11 -2.23 2.63
C LEU A 57 8.82 -3.06 1.38
N THR A 58 7.61 -3.61 1.30
CA THR A 58 7.03 -4.14 0.07
C THR A 58 5.63 -3.56 -0.08
N VAL A 59 5.35 -2.98 -1.25
CA VAL A 59 4.03 -2.51 -1.62
C VAL A 59 3.60 -3.31 -2.83
N ASN A 60 2.40 -3.90 -2.75
CA ASN A 60 1.80 -4.65 -3.84
C ASN A 60 0.43 -4.05 -4.16
N THR A 61 0.06 -4.09 -5.43
CA THR A 61 -1.26 -3.69 -5.91
C THR A 61 -2.07 -4.92 -6.31
N LEU A 62 -3.40 -4.77 -6.38
CA LEU A 62 -4.29 -5.84 -6.86
C LEU A 62 -3.98 -6.23 -8.32
N SER A 63 -3.41 -5.31 -9.10
CA SER A 63 -2.95 -5.53 -10.47
C SER A 63 -1.54 -6.13 -10.56
N GLN A 64 -1.03 -6.71 -9.46
CA GLN A 64 0.26 -7.40 -9.38
C GLN A 64 1.49 -6.52 -9.66
N GLN A 65 1.34 -5.20 -9.62
CA GLN A 65 2.49 -4.29 -9.60
C GLN A 65 3.06 -4.24 -8.19
N TYR A 66 4.39 -4.23 -8.07
CA TYR A 66 5.06 -4.17 -6.78
C TYR A 66 6.22 -3.18 -6.75
N VAL A 67 6.50 -2.67 -5.56
CA VAL A 67 7.68 -1.88 -5.22
C VAL A 67 8.30 -2.45 -3.95
N ALA A 68 9.62 -2.60 -3.93
CA ALA A 68 10.34 -3.04 -2.75
C ALA A 68 11.50 -2.09 -2.42
N ILE A 69 11.72 -1.84 -1.13
CA ILE A 69 12.89 -1.12 -0.62
C ILE A 69 13.74 -2.12 0.15
N ILE A 70 14.98 -2.30 -0.30
CA ILE A 70 15.92 -3.27 0.26
C ILE A 70 17.19 -2.52 0.68
N LEU A 71 17.63 -2.75 1.91
CA LEU A 71 18.96 -2.39 2.35
C LEU A 71 19.92 -3.51 1.95
N ALA A 72 20.83 -3.22 1.02
CA ALA A 72 21.85 -4.14 0.56
C ALA A 72 23.23 -3.79 1.14
N ARG A 73 24.18 -4.71 1.00
CA ARG A 73 25.60 -4.40 1.18
C ARG A 73 26.14 -3.79 -0.12
N ASN A 74 27.09 -2.88 -0.01
CA ASN A 74 27.84 -2.39 -1.17
C ASN A 74 28.72 -3.50 -1.75
#